data_AF-A0AAW1KFT9-F1
#
_entry.id   AF-A0AAW1KFT9-F1
#
_cell.length_a   1.000
_cell.length_b   1.000
_cell.length_c   1.000
_cell.angle_alpha   90.00
_cell.angle_beta   90.00
_cell.angle_gamma   90.00
#
_symmetry.space_group_name_H-M   'P 1'
#
loop_
_entity.id
_entity.type
_entity.pdbx_description
1 polymer ?
#
loop_
_entity_poly.entity_id
_entity_poly.type
_entity_poly.pdbx_seq_one_letter_code
_entity_poly.pdbx_strand_id
1 'polypeptide(L)'
;MNEQSIASARASVMIYDDGTKKWIPSGTSSGLSKVQIYQHTVQQTFRVVGRKLQNHEVVINCAILKGLKYNQATATFHQWQKMNYSRCRS
;
A
#
# COMPACT_ATOMS: atom_id res chain seq x y z
N MET A 1 -22.34 5.24 3.03
CA MET A 1 -20.86 5.21 3.09
C MET A 1 -20.46 3.93 3.81
N ASN A 2 -20.01 2.89 3.09
CA ASN A 2 -19.77 1.56 3.67
C ASN A 2 -18.28 1.28 3.93
N GLU A 3 -17.39 2.20 3.54
CA GLU A 3 -15.96 2.11 3.80
C GLU A 3 -15.54 3.15 4.85
N GLN A 4 -14.79 2.71 5.85
CA GLN A 4 -14.27 3.54 6.92
C GLN A 4 -12.75 3.39 7.01
N SER A 5 -12.05 4.51 7.16
CA SER A 5 -10.61 4.50 7.41
C SER A 5 -10.36 4.10 8.86
N ILE A 6 -9.69 2.98 9.10
CA ILE A 6 -9.39 2.47 10.44
C ILE A 6 -7.96 2.74 10.89
N ALA A 7 -7.07 3.06 9.95
CA ALA A 7 -5.69 3.43 10.22
C ALA A 7 -5.16 4.40 9.15
N SER A 8 -4.19 5.23 9.53
CA SER A 8 -3.51 6.15 8.62
C SER A 8 -2.03 6.25 8.98
N ALA A 9 -1.18 6.35 7.97
CA ALA A 9 0.25 6.58 8.11
C ALA A 9 0.75 7.51 6.98
N ARG A 10 1.97 8.04 7.14
CA ARG A 10 2.69 8.76 6.09
C ARG A 10 3.90 7.93 5.70
N ALA A 11 4.00 7.60 4.42
CA ALA A 11 5.01 6.66 3.97
C ALA A 11 5.29 6.81 2.47
N SER A 12 6.50 6.43 2.05
CA SER A 12 6.88 6.41 0.63
C SER A 12 6.48 5.06 0.04
N VAL A 13 5.43 5.05 -0.78
CA VAL A 13 4.95 3.82 -1.42
C VAL A 13 5.85 3.43 -2.58
N MET A 14 6.31 2.18 -2.58
CA MET A 14 7.22 1.64 -3.59
C MET A 14 6.73 0.27 -4.07
N ILE A 15 7.13 -0.09 -5.28
CA ILE A 15 6.90 -1.41 -5.87
C ILE A 15 8.26 -2.07 -6.09
N TYR A 16 8.35 -3.38 -5.85
CA TYR A 16 9.56 -4.13 -6.22
C TYR A 16 9.49 -4.49 -7.70
N ASP A 17 10.46 -4.02 -8.47
CA ASP A 17 10.65 -4.42 -9.85
C ASP A 17 11.57 -5.65 -9.91
N ASP A 18 11.02 -6.78 -10.35
CA ASP A 18 11.75 -8.04 -10.47
C ASP A 18 12.81 -8.01 -11.58
N GLY A 19 12.64 -7.16 -12.61
CA GLY A 19 13.59 -7.02 -13.71
C GLY A 19 14.89 -6.36 -13.25
N THR A 20 14.80 -5.24 -12.54
CA THR A 20 15.97 -4.54 -11.98
C THR A 20 16.37 -5.00 -10.58
N LYS A 21 15.57 -5.88 -9.95
CA LYS A 21 15.72 -6.35 -8.56
C LYS A 21 15.82 -5.21 -7.55
N LYS A 22 15.04 -4.15 -7.75
CA LYS A 22 15.09 -2.92 -6.94
C LYS A 22 13.69 -2.44 -6.57
N TRP A 23 13.63 -1.70 -5.47
CA TRP A 23 12.44 -0.95 -5.10
C TRP A 23 12.39 0.36 -5.89
N ILE A 24 11.29 0.58 -6.60
CA ILE A 24 11.05 1.81 -7.37
C ILE A 24 9.82 2.55 -6.80
N PRO A 25 9.79 3.90 -6.85
CA PRO A 25 8.63 4.66 -6.40
C PRO A 25 7.36 4.25 -7.13
N SER A 26 6.27 4.11 -6.38
CA SER A 26 4.96 3.93 -7.00
C SER A 26 4.37 5.28 -7.43
N GLY A 27 3.75 5.28 -8.61
CA GLY A 27 3.20 6.46 -9.28
C GLY A 27 4.22 7.23 -10.12
N THR A 28 3.81 8.40 -10.60
CA THR A 28 4.59 9.27 -11.49
C THR A 28 5.69 10.07 -10.79
N SER A 29 5.64 10.16 -9.46
CA SER A 29 6.54 11.00 -8.66
C SER A 29 7.09 10.26 -7.43
N SER A 30 8.29 10.64 -6.99
CA SER A 30 8.82 10.25 -5.69
C SER A 30 8.23 11.09 -4.56
N GLY A 31 8.17 10.56 -3.35
CA GLY A 31 7.79 11.32 -2.15
C GLY A 31 6.73 10.62 -1.31
N LEU A 32 6.32 11.33 -0.24
CA LEU A 32 5.40 10.80 0.76
C LEU A 32 3.96 10.72 0.26
N SER A 33 3.29 9.68 0.73
CA SER A 33 1.86 9.44 0.56
C SER A 33 1.17 9.37 1.91
N LYS A 34 -0.09 9.79 1.95
CA LYS A 34 -1.01 9.38 3.01
C LYS A 34 -1.51 7.98 2.66
N VAL A 35 -1.15 7.01 3.49
CA VAL A 35 -1.55 5.61 3.33
C VAL A 35 -2.60 5.29 4.39
N GLN A 36 -3.73 4.74 3.96
CA GLN A 36 -4.85 4.44 4.82
C GLN A 36 -5.30 2.99 4.62
N ILE A 37 -5.75 2.37 5.70
CA ILE A 37 -6.45 1.09 5.65
C ILE A 37 -7.94 1.39 5.74
N TYR A 38 -8.68 0.96 4.74
CA TYR A 38 -10.12 1.03 4.69
C TYR A 38 -10.73 -0.32 5.01
N GLN A 39 -11.75 -0.33 5.86
CA GLN A 39 -12.62 -1.47 6.12
C GLN A 39 -13.97 -1.23 5.44
N HIS A 40 -14.43 -2.17 4.63
CA HIS A 40 -15.79 -2.21 4.14
C HIS A 40 -16.66 -2.96 5.16
N THR A 41 -17.49 -2.25 5.91
CA THR A 41 -18.20 -2.81 7.08
C THR A 41 -19.24 -3.88 6.72
N VAL A 42 -19.90 -3.76 5.58
CA VAL A 42 -20.90 -4.77 5.14
C VAL A 42 -20.25 -6.05 4.62
N GLN A 43 -19.22 -5.93 3.77
CA GLN A 43 -18.54 -7.07 3.16
C GLN A 43 -17.42 -7.65 4.05
N GLN A 44 -17.08 -6.97 5.15
CA GLN A 44 -15.98 -7.33 6.05
C GLN A 44 -14.64 -7.51 5.32
N THR A 45 -14.42 -6.70 4.28
CA THR A 45 -13.18 -6.68 3.50
C THR A 45 -12.31 -5.48 3.88
N PHE A 46 -11.01 -5.58 3.62
CA PHE A 46 -10.05 -4.51 3.90
C PHE A 46 -9.24 -4.19 2.65
N ARG A 47 -8.83 -2.92 2.52
CA ARG A 47 -7.91 -2.49 1.46
C ARG A 47 -6.97 -1.39 1.93
N VAL A 48 -5.76 -1.41 1.40
CA VAL A 48 -4.78 -0.33 1.54
C VAL A 48 -4.96 0.64 0.38
N VAL A 49 -5.10 1.92 0.70
CA VAL A 49 -5.14 3.01 -0.28
C VAL A 49 -4.09 4.04 0.09
N GLY A 50 -3.19 4.34 -0.85
CA GLY A 50 -2.19 5.38 -0.69
C GLY A 50 -2.35 6.46 -1.74
N ARG A 51 -2.35 7.71 -1.30
CA ARG A 51 -2.38 8.88 -2.18
C ARG A 51 -1.18 9.78 -1.91
N LYS A 52 -0.51 10.26 -2.96
CA LYS A 52 0.53 11.29 -2.82
C LYS A 52 -0.01 12.50 -2.09
N LEU A 53 0.83 13.14 -1.26
CA LEU A 53 0.41 14.33 -0.52
C LEU A 53 0.27 15.57 -1.41
N GLN A 54 1.01 15.64 -2.53
CA GLN A 54 1.07 16.84 -3.37
C GLN A 54 -0.08 16.92 -4.37
N ASN A 55 -0.37 15.84 -5.09
CA ASN A 55 -1.33 15.82 -6.20
C ASN A 55 -2.46 14.79 -5.99
N HIS A 56 -2.52 14.15 -4.83
CA HIS A 56 -3.51 13.10 -4.50
C HIS A 56 -3.52 11.90 -5.46
N GLU A 57 -2.46 11.69 -6.25
CA GLU A 57 -2.31 10.53 -7.13
C GLU A 57 -2.42 9.23 -6.33
N VAL A 58 -3.24 8.30 -6.82
CA VAL A 58 -3.41 6.98 -6.20
C VAL A 58 -2.22 6.10 -6.57
N VAL A 59 -1.33 5.88 -5.59
CA VAL A 59 -0.10 5.11 -5.77
C VAL A 59 -0.23 3.66 -5.33
N ILE A 60 -1.28 3.35 -4.56
CA ILE A 60 -1.63 1.99 -4.21
C ILE A 60 -3.13 1.90 -3.92
N ASN A 61 -3.75 0.87 -4.45
CA ASN A 61 -5.12 0.48 -4.15
C ASN A 61 -5.16 -1.06 -4.18
N CYS A 62 -4.98 -1.68 -3.03
CA CYS A 62 -4.83 -3.13 -2.93
C CYS A 62 -5.72 -3.71 -1.84
N ALA A 63 -6.50 -4.73 -2.18
CA ALA A 63 -7.21 -5.52 -1.19
C ALA A 63 -6.24 -6.27 -0.27
N ILE A 64 -6.56 -6.33 1.02
CA ILE A 64 -5.90 -7.17 2.01
C ILE A 64 -6.68 -8.49 2.05
N LEU A 65 -6.15 -9.49 1.33
CA LEU A 65 -6.78 -10.80 1.23
C LEU A 65 -6.32 -11.72 2.38
N LYS A 66 -7.14 -12.71 2.70
CA LYS A 66 -6.74 -13.77 3.63
C LYS A 66 -5.51 -14.49 3.08
N GLY A 67 -4.48 -14.64 3.90
CA GLY A 67 -3.18 -15.21 3.48
C GLY A 67 -2.18 -14.21 2.91
N LEU A 68 -2.48 -12.90 2.92
CA LEU A 68 -1.48 -11.87 2.67
C LEU A 68 -0.29 -12.03 3.64
N LYS A 69 0.92 -12.18 3.09
CA LYS A 69 2.15 -12.24 3.88
C LYS A 69 2.67 -10.82 4.12
N TYR A 70 2.43 -10.31 5.32
CA TYR A 70 3.00 -9.05 5.80
C TYR A 70 4.36 -9.31 6.47
N ASN A 71 5.36 -8.49 6.17
CA ASN A 71 6.69 -8.57 6.74
C ASN A 71 7.18 -7.17 7.14
N GLN A 72 7.44 -7.00 8.43
CA GLN A 72 8.13 -5.85 8.98
C GLN A 72 9.63 -6.06 8.85
N ALA A 73 10.21 -5.63 7.73
CA ALA A 73 11.63 -5.81 7.46
C ALA A 73 12.52 -4.88 8.31
N THR A 74 12.05 -3.67 8.63
CA THR A 74 12.64 -2.82 9.68
C THR A 74 11.52 -2.09 10.45
N ALA A 75 11.88 -1.33 11.48
CA ALA A 75 10.92 -0.48 12.22
C ALA A 75 10.12 0.46 11.29
N THR A 76 10.73 0.99 10.24
CA THR A 76 10.15 1.97 9.31
C THR A 76 9.93 1.43 7.91
N PHE A 77 10.16 0.13 7.69
CA PHE A 77 10.06 -0.50 6.37
C PHE A 77 9.23 -1.78 6.43
N HIS A 78 8.01 -1.69 5.92
CA HIS A 78 7.05 -2.78 5.90
C HIS A 78 6.74 -3.15 4.45
N GLN A 79 6.58 -4.44 4.19
CA GLN A 79 6.32 -4.96 2.85
C GLN A 79 5.32 -6.10 2.89
N TRP A 80 4.62 -6.30 1.78
CA TRP A 80 3.78 -7.48 1.59
C TRP A 80 3.81 -7.97 0.14
N GLN A 81 3.54 -9.27 -0.03
CA GLN A 81 3.46 -9.92 -1.34
C GLN A 81 2.00 -10.14 -1.71
N LYS A 82 1.57 -9.58 -2.85
CA LYS A 82 0.31 -9.99 -3.49
C LYS A 82 0.57 -11.30 -4.24
N MET A 83 -0.33 -12.27 -4.16
CA MET A 83 -0.13 -13.59 -4.79
C MET A 83 0.02 -13.56 -6.32
N ASN A 84 -0.24 -12.43 -7.00
CA ASN A 84 -0.08 -12.30 -8.45
C ASN A 84 0.55 -10.93 -8.83
N TYR A 85 1.88 -10.82 -8.86
CA TYR A 85 2.67 -9.78 -9.57
C TYR A 85 3.12 -8.48 -8.88
N SER A 86 2.96 -8.24 -7.58
CA SER A 86 3.60 -7.04 -6.99
C SER A 86 3.88 -7.15 -5.50
N ARG A 87 5.12 -6.84 -5.10
CA ARG A 87 5.42 -6.44 -3.71
C ARG A 87 5.15 -4.96 -3.57
N CYS A 88 4.31 -4.61 -2.61
CA CYS A 88 4.02 -3.21 -2.31
C CYS A 88 4.63 -2.83 -0.97
N ARG A 89 5.17 -1.61 -0.90
CA ARG A 89 5.71 -0.94 0.29
C ARG A 89 4.78 0.18 0.70
N SER A 90 4.58 0.38 1.99
CA SER A 90 4.19 1.67 2.58
C SER A 90 5.29 2.10 3.52
#